data_AF-A0A2N5UHD2-F1
#
_entry.id   AF-A0A2N5UHD2-F1
#
_cell.length_a   1.000
_cell.length_b   1.000
_cell.length_c   1.000
_cell.angle_alpha   90.00
_cell.angle_beta   90.00
_cell.angle_gamma   90.00
#
_symmetry.space_group_name_H-M   'P 1'
#
loop_
_entity.id
_entity.type
_entity.pdbx_description
1 polymer ?
#
loop_
_entity_poly.entity_id
_entity_poly.type
_entity_poly.pdbx_seq_one_letter_code
_entity_poly.pdbx_strand_id
1 'polypeptide(L)'
;MVYYRNWDSFVAESSKLYEASPAKTRYCTKWRHELGLLVLKVTDDSKCLKFKTRSAVYLNRFEIMTRTMMQQMHNAKPVHEPGVAAKAGSDGKLKESSVASGPPPHSSTSKDAGKQLPASKKKKGKKKK
;
A
#
# COMPACT_ATOMS: atom_id res chain seq x y z
N MET A 1 11.93 11.87 -18.89
CA MET A 1 10.47 11.88 -18.62
C MET A 1 9.87 10.59 -19.20
N VAL A 2 9.43 9.66 -18.35
CA VAL A 2 9.08 8.28 -18.78
C VAL A 2 7.60 7.99 -18.51
N TYR A 3 6.93 7.34 -19.47
CA TYR A 3 5.57 6.84 -19.31
C TYR A 3 5.58 5.39 -18.83
N TYR A 4 4.92 5.14 -17.72
CA TYR A 4 4.68 3.80 -17.22
C TYR A 4 3.51 3.17 -17.98
N ARG A 5 3.67 1.89 -18.35
CA ARG A 5 2.59 1.09 -18.97
C ARG A 5 1.71 0.41 -17.94
N ASN A 6 2.30 -0.03 -16.83
CA ASN A 6 1.59 -0.67 -15.73
C ASN A 6 1.22 0.36 -14.66
N TRP A 7 -0.01 0.27 -14.15
CA TRP A 7 -0.51 1.12 -13.08
C TRP A 7 0.22 0.87 -11.76
N ASP A 8 0.39 -0.39 -11.36
CA ASP A 8 0.93 -0.70 -10.04
C ASP A 8 2.40 -0.25 -9.91
N SER A 9 3.18 -0.41 -10.99
CA SER A 9 4.54 0.10 -11.06
C SER A 9 4.60 1.63 -10.98
N PHE A 10 3.61 2.32 -11.57
CA PHE A 10 3.52 3.78 -11.47
C PHE A 10 3.21 4.22 -10.03
N VAL A 11 2.26 3.57 -9.36
CA VAL A 11 1.91 3.88 -7.96
C VAL A 11 3.09 3.61 -7.03
N ALA A 12 3.72 2.44 -7.13
CA ALA A 12 4.85 2.07 -6.27
C ALA A 12 6.03 3.05 -6.40
N GLU A 13 6.41 3.41 -7.64
CA GLU A 13 7.47 4.38 -7.87
C GLU A 13 7.08 5.80 -7.43
N SER A 14 5.80 6.15 -7.50
CA SER A 14 5.28 7.44 -7.05
C SER A 14 5.33 7.57 -5.53
N SER A 15 4.92 6.53 -4.79
CA SER A 15 5.05 6.50 -3.33
C SER A 15 6.51 6.56 -2.89
N LYS A 16 7.39 5.78 -3.53
CA LYS A 16 8.83 5.80 -3.26
C LYS A 16 9.45 7.19 -3.52
N LEU A 17 9.03 7.86 -4.60
CA LEU A 17 9.49 9.21 -4.91
C LEU A 17 9.03 10.21 -3.85
N TYR A 18 7.79 10.07 -3.39
CA TYR A 18 7.24 10.90 -2.33
C TYR A 18 7.97 10.69 -0.99
N GLU A 19 8.22 9.44 -0.58
CA GLU A 19 8.99 9.11 0.64
C GLU A 19 10.41 9.69 0.61
N ALA A 20 11.05 9.68 -0.56
CA ALA A 20 12.40 10.22 -0.71
C ALA A 20 12.46 11.76 -0.60
N SER A 21 11.40 12.46 -1.02
CA SER A 21 11.39 13.94 -1.05
C SER A 21 9.96 14.49 -0.97
N PRO A 22 9.32 14.45 0.21
CA PRO A 22 7.90 14.82 0.34
C PRO A 22 7.65 16.30 0.06
N ALA A 23 8.56 17.19 0.48
CA ALA A 23 8.41 18.64 0.30
C ALA A 23 8.56 19.11 -1.16
N LYS A 24 9.32 18.38 -1.99
CA LYS A 24 9.55 18.74 -3.40
C LYS A 24 8.62 18.00 -4.36
N THR A 25 8.03 16.90 -3.92
CA THR A 25 7.18 16.06 -4.77
C THR A 25 5.86 16.76 -5.08
N ARG A 26 5.56 16.88 -6.37
CA ARG A 26 4.31 17.43 -6.88
C ARG A 26 3.56 16.38 -7.67
N TYR A 27 2.28 16.24 -7.33
CA TYR A 27 1.31 15.42 -8.05
C TYR A 27 0.46 16.32 -8.94
N CYS A 28 0.43 16.04 -10.24
CA CYS A 28 -0.36 16.79 -11.22
C CYS A 28 -1.28 15.85 -11.99
N THR A 29 -2.55 16.23 -12.07
CA THR A 29 -3.57 15.52 -12.85
C THR A 29 -4.04 16.42 -13.99
N LYS A 30 -4.20 15.85 -15.19
CA LYS A 30 -4.78 16.53 -16.35
C LYS A 30 -5.80 15.63 -17.02
N TRP A 31 -7.06 16.08 -17.05
CA TRP A 31 -8.13 15.49 -17.84
C TRP A 31 -8.29 16.21 -19.18
N ARG A 32 -8.51 15.46 -20.25
CA ARG A 32 -8.83 16.00 -21.58
C ARG A 32 -10.11 15.32 -22.08
N HIS A 33 -11.23 16.03 -21.97
CA HIS A 33 -12.55 15.50 -22.28
C HIS A 33 -12.69 15.07 -23.75
N GLU A 34 -12.27 15.92 -24.69
CA GLU A 34 -12.31 15.64 -26.14
C GLU A 34 -11.63 14.34 -26.55
N LEU A 35 -10.57 13.95 -25.83
CA LEU A 35 -9.80 12.74 -26.11
C LEU A 35 -10.16 11.57 -25.18
N GLY A 36 -11.00 11.79 -24.18
CA GLY A 36 -11.24 10.86 -23.08
C GLY A 36 -9.95 10.42 -22.38
N LEU A 37 -8.97 11.33 -22.25
CA LEU A 37 -7.60 10.98 -21.83
C LEU A 37 -7.27 11.57 -20.46
N LEU A 38 -7.03 10.68 -19.50
CA LEU A 38 -6.47 11.02 -18.19
C LEU A 38 -4.94 10.93 -18.25
N VAL A 39 -4.28 11.99 -17.78
CA VAL A 39 -2.82 12.05 -17.65
C VAL A 39 -2.46 12.39 -16.21
N LEU A 40 -1.61 11.57 -15.61
CA LEU A 40 -1.11 11.70 -14.25
C LEU A 40 0.41 11.91 -14.31
N LYS A 41 0.92 12.80 -13.46
CA LYS A 41 2.34 13.10 -13.35
C LYS A 41 2.72 13.25 -11.88
N VAL A 42 3.81 12.61 -11.48
CA VAL A 42 4.45 12.80 -10.17
C VAL A 42 5.91 13.18 -10.43
N THR A 43 6.39 14.23 -9.79
CA THR A 43 7.76 14.74 -10.04
C THR A 43 8.31 15.53 -8.86
N ASP A 44 9.62 15.42 -8.64
CA ASP A 44 10.44 16.16 -7.67
C ASP A 44 11.43 17.11 -8.38
N ASP A 45 11.07 17.56 -9.59
CA ASP A 45 11.90 18.29 -10.56
C ASP A 45 13.08 17.51 -11.18
N SER A 46 13.56 16.45 -10.53
CA SER A 46 14.66 15.61 -11.02
C SER A 46 14.14 14.40 -11.80
N LYS A 47 13.25 13.63 -11.19
CA LYS A 47 12.56 12.48 -11.76
C LYS A 47 11.14 12.87 -12.12
N CYS A 48 10.68 12.42 -13.29
CA CYS A 48 9.32 12.65 -13.75
C CYS A 48 8.67 11.33 -14.18
N LEU A 49 7.70 10.90 -13.37
CA LEU A 49 6.87 9.72 -13.58
C LEU A 49 5.57 10.16 -14.26
N LYS A 50 5.19 9.50 -15.35
CA LYS A 50 3.93 9.77 -16.02
C LYS A 50 3.13 8.50 -16.25
N PHE A 51 1.81 8.61 -16.11
CA PHE A 51 0.86 7.60 -16.54
C PHE A 51 -0.22 8.25 -17.39
N LYS A 52 -0.65 7.60 -18.46
CA LYS A 52 -1.76 8.07 -19.29
C LYS A 52 -2.67 6.92 -19.65
N THR A 53 -3.97 7.14 -19.60
CA THR A 53 -4.96 6.11 -19.92
C THR A 53 -6.21 6.73 -20.52
N ARG A 54 -6.85 5.98 -21.40
CA ARG A 54 -8.19 6.28 -21.92
C ARG A 54 -9.28 5.40 -21.29
N SER A 55 -8.88 4.41 -20.48
CA SER A 55 -9.81 3.46 -19.89
C SER A 55 -10.39 4.03 -18.59
N ALA A 56 -11.72 4.11 -18.54
CA ALA A 56 -12.47 4.57 -17.37
C ALA A 56 -12.30 3.67 -16.14
N VAL A 57 -11.85 2.43 -16.32
CA VAL A 57 -11.57 1.47 -15.21
C VAL A 57 -10.53 2.03 -14.24
N TYR A 58 -9.65 2.91 -14.73
CA TYR A 58 -8.63 3.55 -13.90
C TYR A 58 -9.14 4.76 -13.10
N LEU A 59 -10.37 5.23 -13.30
CA LEU A 59 -10.91 6.38 -12.55
C LEU A 59 -11.04 6.06 -11.06
N ASN A 60 -11.55 4.88 -10.71
CA ASN A 60 -11.64 4.45 -9.31
C ASN A 60 -10.25 4.31 -8.68
N ARG A 61 -9.29 3.74 -9.42
CA ARG A 61 -7.90 3.59 -8.94
C ARG A 61 -7.20 4.93 -8.76
N PHE A 62 -7.44 5.87 -9.67
CA PHE A 62 -6.95 7.24 -9.61
C PHE A 62 -7.48 7.97 -8.37
N GLU A 63 -8.77 7.81 -8.08
CA GLU A 63 -9.43 8.41 -6.93
C GLU A 63 -8.78 7.92 -5.62
N ILE A 64 -8.63 6.60 -5.48
CA ILE A 64 -7.95 5.95 -4.35
C ILE A 64 -6.52 6.47 -4.20
N MET A 65 -5.72 6.48 -5.28
CA MET A 65 -4.34 6.96 -5.24
C MET A 65 -4.25 8.43 -4.82
N THR A 66 -5.19 9.26 -5.29
CA THR A 66 -5.25 10.68 -4.94
C THR A 66 -5.54 10.86 -3.46
N ARG A 67 -6.48 10.10 -2.89
CA ARG A 67 -6.73 10.08 -1.44
C ARG A 67 -5.50 9.64 -0.66
N THR A 68 -4.85 8.55 -1.07
CA THR A 68 -3.64 8.06 -0.40
C THR A 68 -2.53 9.12 -0.40
N MET A 69 -2.26 9.78 -1.52
CA MET A 69 -1.26 10.85 -1.57
C MET A 69 -1.63 12.04 -0.69
N MET A 70 -2.91 12.47 -0.72
CA MET A 70 -3.36 13.53 0.18
C MET A 70 -3.16 13.15 1.64
N GLN A 71 -3.49 11.93 2.04
CA GLN A 71 -3.31 11.46 3.42
C GLN A 71 -1.83 11.48 3.85
N GLN A 72 -0.93 11.03 2.97
CA GLN A 72 0.52 11.08 3.20
C GLN A 72 1.06 12.51 3.30
N MET A 73 0.46 13.47 2.56
CA MET A 73 0.83 14.89 2.60
C MET A 73 0.35 15.60 3.86
N HIS A 74 -0.78 15.19 4.42
CA HIS A 74 -1.31 15.79 5.65
C HIS A 74 -0.62 15.25 6.92
N ASN A 75 0.38 14.36 6.81
CA ASN A 75 0.98 13.62 7.94
C ASN A 75 -0.06 12.95 8.85
N ALA A 76 -1.26 12.69 8.32
CA ALA A 76 -2.31 12.01 9.04
C ALA A 76 -1.90 10.54 9.15
N LYS A 77 -1.51 10.11 10.35
CA LYS A 77 -1.32 8.69 10.64
C LYS A 77 -2.59 7.95 10.16
N PRO A 78 -2.47 6.88 9.38
CA PRO A 78 -3.66 6.13 8.98
C PRO A 78 -4.33 5.63 10.26
N VAL A 79 -5.52 6.17 10.55
CA VAL A 79 -6.40 5.61 11.57
C VAL A 79 -6.75 4.22 11.06
N HIS A 80 -6.12 3.22 11.64
CA HIS A 80 -6.54 1.83 11.51
C HIS A 80 -7.92 1.76 12.16
N GLU A 81 -8.98 1.80 11.35
CA GLU A 81 -10.34 1.44 11.79
C GLU A 81 -10.29 -0.02 12.26
N PRO A 82 -10.45 -0.31 13.57
CA PRO A 82 -10.59 -1.69 14.01
C PRO A 82 -11.91 -2.23 13.44
N GLY A 83 -11.81 -3.35 12.75
CA GLY A 83 -12.93 -4.00 12.08
C GLY A 83 -14.13 -4.20 13.01
N VAL A 84 -15.30 -3.79 12.54
CA VAL A 84 -16.58 -4.09 13.17
C VAL A 84 -17.01 -5.52 12.82
N ALA A 85 -17.47 -6.22 13.87
CA ALA A 85 -18.13 -7.53 13.97
C ALA A 85 -17.19 -8.72 14.32
N ALA A 86 -17.37 -9.45 15.44
CA ALA A 86 -18.63 -9.85 16.07
C ALA A 86 -18.55 -10.07 17.60
N LYS A 87 -19.55 -9.48 18.28
CA LYS A 87 -20.34 -9.88 19.47
C LYS A 87 -19.77 -10.83 20.56
N ALA A 88 -19.79 -10.25 21.77
CA ALA A 88 -20.49 -10.66 22.99
C ALA A 88 -19.95 -11.83 23.84
N GLY A 89 -19.67 -11.49 25.11
CA GLY A 89 -19.49 -12.40 26.22
C GLY A 89 -19.04 -11.64 27.47
N SER A 90 -20.01 -11.25 28.30
CA SER A 90 -19.87 -10.62 29.61
C SER A 90 -19.07 -11.46 30.60
N ASP A 91 -18.23 -10.83 31.43
CA ASP A 91 -18.47 -10.67 32.88
C ASP A 91 -17.30 -9.91 33.55
N GLY A 92 -17.63 -9.04 34.50
CA GLY A 92 -16.73 -8.01 35.01
C GLY A 92 -15.86 -8.41 36.20
N LYS A 93 -14.89 -7.54 36.54
CA LYS A 93 -14.54 -7.16 37.92
C LYS A 93 -13.46 -6.06 37.91
N LEU A 94 -13.75 -4.94 38.56
CA LEU A 94 -12.75 -3.96 39.00
C LEU A 94 -11.92 -4.56 40.15
N LYS A 95 -10.58 -4.45 40.10
CA LYS A 95 -9.81 -4.00 41.26
C LYS A 95 -8.37 -3.62 40.91
N GLU A 96 -8.04 -2.43 41.37
CA GLU A 96 -6.74 -1.80 41.47
C GLU A 96 -5.83 -2.49 42.51
N SER A 97 -4.54 -2.17 42.41
CA SER A 97 -3.54 -2.01 43.49
C SER A 97 -2.45 -3.10 43.63
N SER A 98 -1.21 -2.61 43.49
CA SER A 98 -0.11 -2.73 44.46
C SER A 98 1.04 -3.73 44.28
N VAL A 99 2.21 -3.13 44.02
CA VAL A 99 3.52 -3.25 44.69
C VAL A 99 4.42 -4.46 44.41
N ALA A 100 5.69 -4.09 44.19
CA ALA A 100 6.90 -4.81 43.83
C ALA A 100 7.38 -5.91 44.80
N SER A 101 8.15 -6.88 44.27
CA SER A 101 9.57 -7.20 44.61
C SER A 101 9.96 -8.59 44.05
N GLY A 102 11.16 -8.73 43.44
CA GLY A 102 11.62 -9.87 42.59
C GLY A 102 12.21 -11.11 43.31
N PRO A 103 13.26 -11.82 42.80
CA PRO A 103 13.90 -11.84 41.46
C PRO A 103 14.10 -13.30 40.90
N PRO A 104 15.08 -13.65 40.01
CA PRO A 104 14.88 -14.32 38.70
C PRO A 104 15.30 -15.83 38.69
N PRO A 105 15.29 -16.60 37.56
CA PRO A 105 16.38 -16.59 36.56
C PRO A 105 16.04 -16.94 35.08
N HIS A 106 16.98 -16.57 34.17
CA HIS A 106 17.54 -17.30 33.00
C HIS A 106 16.62 -18.28 32.20
N SER A 107 16.55 -18.33 30.87
CA SER A 107 17.60 -18.28 29.85
C SER A 107 17.00 -18.36 28.43
N SER A 108 17.59 -17.57 27.55
CA SER A 108 17.91 -17.79 26.13
C SER A 108 17.35 -18.99 25.35
N THR A 109 16.76 -18.65 24.19
CA THR A 109 17.07 -19.17 22.83
C THR A 109 16.86 -20.67 22.57
N SER A 110 16.27 -21.12 21.47
CA SER A 110 16.65 -20.84 20.07
C SER A 110 15.59 -21.54 19.17
N LYS A 111 15.18 -20.95 18.02
CA LYS A 111 15.71 -21.23 16.66
C LYS A 111 15.54 -22.69 16.24
N ASP A 112 15.28 -23.07 15.00
CA ASP A 112 15.09 -22.44 13.69
C ASP A 112 15.05 -23.63 12.70
N ALA A 113 14.63 -23.36 11.48
CA ALA A 113 14.92 -24.12 10.27
C ALA A 113 14.14 -25.40 9.97
N GLY A 114 13.34 -25.30 8.90
CA GLY A 114 12.92 -26.43 8.09
C GLY A 114 12.59 -25.99 6.67
N LYS A 115 13.61 -25.89 5.81
CA LYS A 115 13.51 -25.74 4.34
C LYS A 115 12.65 -26.84 3.72
N GLN A 116 11.80 -26.52 2.73
CA GLN A 116 11.68 -27.35 1.53
C GLN A 116 10.96 -26.67 0.34
N LEU A 117 11.62 -26.67 -0.80
CA LEU A 117 11.09 -26.71 -2.18
C LEU A 117 11.67 -28.02 -2.80
N PRO A 118 11.35 -28.46 -4.06
CA PRO A 118 10.34 -28.04 -5.05
C PRO A 118 9.56 -29.24 -5.69
N ALA A 119 8.59 -29.02 -6.58
CA ALA A 119 8.34 -29.86 -7.78
C ALA A 119 7.26 -29.31 -8.74
N SER A 120 7.52 -29.49 -10.03
CA SER A 120 6.86 -28.96 -11.23
C SER A 120 5.91 -29.95 -11.93
N LYS A 121 4.90 -29.45 -12.68
CA LYS A 121 4.37 -30.16 -13.89
C LYS A 121 3.60 -29.26 -14.86
N LYS A 122 3.63 -29.67 -16.13
CA LYS A 122 3.45 -28.97 -17.43
C LYS A 122 2.37 -29.67 -18.27
N LYS A 123 1.58 -28.93 -19.07
CA LYS A 123 0.78 -29.30 -20.31
C LYS A 123 -0.60 -28.60 -20.31
N LYS A 124 -1.33 -28.28 -21.39
CA LYS A 124 -1.29 -28.36 -22.88
C LYS A 124 -2.67 -27.77 -23.31
N GLY A 125 -2.80 -26.85 -24.26
CA GLY A 125 -3.10 -27.18 -25.67
C GLY A 125 -4.39 -26.52 -26.22
N LYS A 126 -4.22 -25.94 -27.41
CA LYS A 126 -5.09 -25.32 -28.45
C LYS A 126 -6.26 -26.17 -29.01
N LYS A 127 -7.46 -25.59 -29.25
CA LYS A 127 -8.40 -25.79 -30.40
C LYS A 127 -9.65 -24.88 -30.26
N LYS A 128 -9.92 -23.91 -31.14
CA LYS A 128 -10.67 -23.93 -32.42
C LYS A 128 -12.09 -24.52 -32.32
N LYS A 129 -13.10 -23.66 -32.51
CA LYS A 129 -14.25 -23.90 -33.39
C LYS A 129 -14.67 -22.57 -34.00
#